data_AF-A0A661GKG8-F1
#
_entry.id   AF-A0A661GKG8-F1
#
_cell.length_a   1.000
_cell.length_b   1.000
_cell.length_c   1.000
_cell.angle_alpha   90.00
_cell.angle_beta   90.00
_cell.angle_gamma   90.00
#
_symmetry.space_group_name_H-M   'P 1'
#
loop_
_entity.id
_entity.type
_entity.pdbx_description
1 polymer ?
#
loop_
_entity_poly.entity_id
_entity_poly.type
_entity_poly.pdbx_seq_one_letter_code
_entity_poly.pdbx_strand_id
1 'polypeptide(L)' 'MSDKHMTLEVADGVGLITLNRPDEGNPVVHGMVEELLDKAIICDEDPAIR' A
#
# COMPACT_ATOMS: atom_id res chain seq x y z
N MET A 1 -0.35 -11.17 -7.29
CA MET A 1 0.97 -11.00 -6.63
C MET A 1 0.69 -10.94 -5.14
N SER A 2 1.40 -11.70 -4.31
CA SER A 2 1.24 -11.57 -2.84
C SER A 2 1.92 -10.27 -2.44
N ASP A 3 1.19 -9.35 -1.81
CA ASP A 3 1.78 -8.09 -1.34
C ASP A 3 2.85 -8.41 -0.30
N LYS A 4 4.10 -8.07 -0.59
CA LYS A 4 5.28 -8.50 0.17
C LYS A 4 5.86 -7.37 0.99
N HIS A 5 5.65 -6.12 0.58
CA HIS A 5 6.26 -4.95 1.19
C HIS A 5 5.24 -4.06 1.91
N MET A 6 3.96 -4.12 1.55
CA MET A 6 2.89 -3.37 2.22
C MET A 6 1.54 -4.09 2.20
N THR A 7 0.56 -3.56 2.94
CA THR A 7 -0.86 -3.94 2.88
C THR A 7 -1.71 -2.70 2.65
N LEU A 8 -2.89 -2.89 2.07
CA LEU A 8 -3.92 -1.85 1.94
C LEU A 8 -5.19 -2.34 2.64
N GLU A 9 -5.70 -1.54 3.58
CA GLU A 9 -6.99 -1.72 4.22
C GLU A 9 -7.91 -0.55 3.85
N VAL A 10 -9.18 -0.82 3.55
CA VAL A 10 -10.17 0.22 3.23
C VAL A 10 -11.26 0.21 4.29
N ALA A 11 -11.41 1.31 5.01
CA ALA A 11 -12.42 1.48 6.05
C ALA A 11 -12.94 2.92 6.09
N ASP A 12 -14.26 3.08 6.22
CA ASP A 12 -14.94 4.40 6.31
C ASP A 12 -14.57 5.37 5.16
N GLY A 13 -14.26 4.81 3.99
CA GLY A 13 -13.82 5.53 2.82
C GLY A 13 -12.39 6.08 2.88
N VAL A 14 -11.56 5.54 3.77
CA VAL A 14 -10.13 5.85 3.88
C VAL A 14 -9.32 4.59 3.52
N GLY A 15 -8.38 4.74 2.59
CA GLY A 15 -7.37 3.72 2.28
C GLY A 15 -6.15 3.87 3.20
N LEU A 16 -5.86 2.86 4.01
CA LEU A 16 -4.70 2.80 4.90
C LEU A 16 -3.64 1.85 4.31
N ILE A 17 -2.53 2.43 3.85
CA ILE A 17 -1.37 1.67 3.41
C ILE A 17 -0.42 1.48 4.59
N THR A 18 -0.11 0.22 4.92
CA THR A 18 0.82 -0.13 6.01
C THR A 18 2.08 -0.78 5.44
N LEU A 19 3.24 -0.29 5.84
CA LEU A 19 4.53 -0.87 5.45
C LEU A 19 4.86 -2.09 6.31
N ASN A 20 5.19 -3.22 5.66
CA ASN A 20 5.26 -4.54 6.28
C ASN A 20 6.69 -5.12 6.33
N ARG A 21 7.71 -4.28 6.44
CA ARG A 21 9.12 -4.71 6.64
C ARG A 21 9.72 -4.12 7.93
N PRO A 22 9.08 -4.34 9.09
CA PRO A 22 9.51 -3.72 10.34
C PRO A 22 10.92 -4.14 10.76
N ASP A 23 11.30 -5.40 10.53
CA ASP A 23 12.61 -5.95 10.91
C ASP A 23 13.78 -5.27 10.18
N GLU A 24 13.51 -4.70 9.01
CA GLU A 24 14.49 -3.97 8.20
C GLU A 24 14.39 -2.44 8.39
N GLY A 25 13.42 -1.97 9.18
CA GLY A 25 13.15 -0.55 9.37
C GLY A 25 12.36 0.11 8.23
N ASN A 26 11.58 -0.67 7.47
CA ASN A 26 10.80 -0.22 6.31
C ASN A 26 11.61 0.60 5.28
N PRO A 27 12.77 0.09 4.81
CA PRO A 27 13.57 0.81 3.84
C PRO A 27 12.84 0.85 2.49
N VAL A 28 12.88 2.02 1.85
CA VAL A 28 12.33 2.19 0.50
C VAL A 28 13.23 1.46 -0.50
N VAL A 29 12.73 0.36 -1.05
CA VAL A 29 13.40 -0.43 -2.10
C VAL A 29 12.53 -0.45 -3.36
N HIS A 30 13.10 -0.87 -4.48
CA HIS A 30 12.41 -0.86 -5.76
C HIS A 30 11.03 -1.57 -5.73
N GLY A 31 10.96 -2.80 -5.22
CA GLY A 31 9.69 -3.53 -5.14
C GLY A 31 8.65 -2.88 -4.22
N MET A 32 9.08 -2.12 -3.20
CA MET A 32 8.15 -1.35 -2.37
C MET A 32 7.60 -0.14 -3.13
N VAL A 33 8.39 0.48 -4.02
CA VAL A 33 7.90 1.58 -4.87
C VAL A 33 6.88 1.07 -5.88
N GLU A 34 7.11 -0.10 -6.47
CA GLU A 34 6.14 -0.76 -7.36
C GLU A 34 4.82 -1.03 -6.64
N GLU A 35 4.86 -1.68 -5.48
CA GLU A 35 3.65 -1.93 -4.68
C GLU A 35 2.96 -0.63 -4.25
N LEU A 36 3.71 0.43 -3.92
CA LEU A 36 3.14 1.73 -3.54
C LEU A 36 2.38 2.37 -4.70
N LEU A 37 2.93 2.33 -5.91
CA LEU A 37 2.26 2.82 -7.12
C LEU A 37 0.96 2.05 -7.35
N ASP A 38 0.98 0.72 -7.26
CA ASP A 38 -0.21 -0.11 -7.43
C ASP A 38 -1.30 0.24 -6.40
N LYS A 39 -0.94 0.39 -5.12
CA LYS A 39 -1.91 0.78 -4.07
C LYS A 39 -2.41 2.21 -4.23
N ALA A 40 -1.55 3.14 -4.66
CA ALA A 40 -1.94 4.52 -4.90
C ALA A 40 -2.97 4.63 -6.04
N ILE A 41 -2.78 3.84 -7.12
CA ILE A 41 -3.77 3.76 -8.22
C ILE A 41 -5.10 3.24 -7.69
N ILE A 42 -5.09 2.19 -6.85
CA ILE A 42 -6.32 1.68 -6.23
C ILE A 42 -7.01 2.78 -5.39
N CYS A 43 -6.25 3.54 -4.60
CA CYS A 43 -6.81 4.63 -3.80
C CYS A 43 -7.45 5.75 -4.64
N ASP A 44 -6.93 6.01 -5.85
CA ASP A 44 -7.47 7.02 -6.77
C ASP A 44 -8.70 6.50 -7.54
N GLU A 45 -8.67 5.23 -7.95
CA GLU A 45 -9.70 4.64 -8.82
C GLU A 45 -10.88 4.02 -8.06
N ASP A 46 -10.70 3.60 -6.80
CA ASP A 46 -11.77 2.98 -6.01
C ASP A 46 -12.77 4.04 -5.50
N PRO A 47 -14.02 4.04 -5.99
CA PRO A 47 -15.03 5.03 -5.58
C PRO A 47 -15.46 4.89 -4.11
N ALA A 48 -15.09 3.79 -3.43
CA ALA A 48 -15.29 3.64 -2.00
C ALA A 48 -14.32 4.50 -1.18
N ILE A 49 -13.15 4.85 -1.73
CA ILE A 49 -12.09 5.65 -1.10
C ILE A 49 -12.31 7.14 -1.47
N ARG A 50 -12.05 8.06 -0.53
CA ARG A 50 -12.32 9.50 -0.65
C ARG A 50 -11.10 10.38 -0.45
#